data_AF-A0A5Q0TS28-F1
#
_entry.id   AF-A0A5Q0TS28-F1
#
_cell.length_a   1.000
_cell.length_b   1.000
_cell.length_c   1.000
_cell.angle_alpha   90.00
_cell.angle_beta   90.00
_cell.angle_gamma   90.00
#
_symmetry.space_group_name_H-M   'P 1'
#
loop_
_entity.id
_entity.type
_entity.pdbx_description
1 polymer ?
#
loop_
_entity_poly.entity_id
_entity_poly.type
_entity_poly.pdbx_seq_one_letter_code
_entity_poly.pdbx_strand_id
1 'polypeptide(L)'
;MKVKFLYILIFSILIYINSIFFNFIIPFLVTLALLYKRIWIIVIEVAIGILSFLILGFLGKIFIYQYTLRAFSIVNVFLISSDYTDKSSIIDLFGSKGVPLLIALTYYPRFYDVMQNVAFYARVRKINLLDLKRLLVPIIVETVKIADNLYVAYTVKLFGQYSYRRNLKPSREDLIPLLIGVATLCLSLVLNI
;
A
#
# COMPACT_ATOMS: atom_id res chain seq x y z
N MET A 1 10.94 8.08 7.61
CA MET A 1 11.03 8.72 6.30
C MET A 1 9.70 8.53 5.60
N LYS A 2 9.02 9.61 5.25
CA LYS A 2 7.72 9.58 4.58
C LYS A 2 7.86 10.37 3.29
N VAL A 3 7.57 9.72 2.17
CA VAL A 3 7.76 10.24 0.82
C VAL A 3 6.41 10.64 0.25
N LYS A 4 6.37 11.69 -0.57
CA LYS A 4 5.12 12.13 -1.20
C LYS A 4 4.58 11.06 -2.14
N PHE A 5 3.26 10.94 -2.15
CA PHE A 5 2.50 9.95 -2.91
C PHE A 5 2.88 9.94 -4.40
N LEU A 6 3.09 11.11 -5.01
CA LEU A 6 3.49 11.20 -6.42
C LEU A 6 4.81 10.44 -6.70
N TYR A 7 5.82 10.59 -5.86
CA TYR A 7 7.14 9.97 -6.10
C TYR A 7 7.14 8.48 -5.83
N ILE A 8 6.36 8.02 -4.85
CA ILE A 8 6.12 6.59 -4.63
C ILE A 8 5.34 5.99 -5.80
N LEU A 9 4.35 6.71 -6.33
CA LEU A 9 3.60 6.27 -7.50
C LEU A 9 4.52 6.13 -8.72
N ILE A 10 5.39 7.12 -8.96
CA ILE A 10 6.40 7.05 -10.02
C ILE A 10 7.33 5.86 -9.79
N PHE A 11 7.90 5.71 -8.59
CA PHE A 11 8.75 4.56 -8.24
C PHE A 11 8.03 3.22 -8.49
N SER A 12 6.76 3.11 -8.07
CA SER A 12 5.95 1.91 -8.24
C SER A 12 5.75 1.57 -9.72
N ILE A 13 5.47 2.58 -10.55
CA ILE A 13 5.35 2.42 -12.00
C ILE A 13 6.69 1.97 -12.61
N LEU A 14 7.81 2.56 -12.20
CA LEU A 14 9.14 2.18 -12.72
C LEU A 14 9.46 0.73 -12.38
N ILE A 15 9.22 0.29 -11.14
CA ILE A 15 9.45 -1.11 -10.75
C ILE A 15 8.50 -2.07 -11.47
N TYR A 16 7.23 -1.68 -11.64
CA TYR A 16 6.25 -2.48 -12.38
C TYR A 16 6.67 -2.68 -13.84
N ILE A 17 7.02 -1.60 -14.53
CA ILE A 17 7.52 -1.65 -15.92
C ILE A 17 8.77 -2.52 -15.98
N ASN A 18 9.69 -2.35 -15.03
CA ASN A 18 10.91 -3.13 -14.96
C ASN A 18 10.64 -4.65 -14.86
N SER A 19 9.78 -5.03 -13.91
CA SER A 19 9.45 -6.43 -13.63
C SER A 19 8.76 -7.14 -14.80
N ILE A 20 7.96 -6.41 -15.57
CA ILE A 20 7.23 -6.98 -16.71
C ILE A 20 8.06 -7.00 -17.97
N PHE A 21 8.64 -5.87 -18.37
CA PHE A 21 9.19 -5.70 -19.71
C PHE A 21 10.68 -5.99 -19.82
N PHE A 22 11.44 -5.89 -18.73
CA PHE A 22 12.90 -5.97 -18.78
C PHE A 22 13.41 -7.21 -18.07
N ASN A 23 13.41 -7.22 -16.74
CA ASN A 23 13.98 -8.32 -15.95
C ASN A 23 13.12 -8.54 -14.70
N PHE A 24 12.88 -9.80 -14.32
CA PHE A 24 12.04 -10.14 -13.16
C PHE A 24 12.84 -10.35 -11.85
N ILE A 25 14.15 -10.58 -11.93
CA ILE A 25 15.05 -10.86 -10.80
C ILE A 25 15.49 -9.56 -10.12
N ILE A 26 15.93 -8.57 -10.90
CA ILE A 26 16.47 -7.31 -10.37
C ILE A 26 15.42 -6.52 -9.57
N PRO A 27 14.22 -6.24 -10.10
CA PRO A 27 13.18 -5.59 -9.32
C PRO A 27 12.75 -6.42 -8.09
N PHE A 28 12.81 -7.75 -8.15
CA PHE A 28 12.57 -8.60 -6.98
C PHE A 28 13.63 -8.39 -5.90
N LEU A 29 14.92 -8.41 -6.25
CA LEU A 29 16.01 -8.19 -5.30
C LEU A 29 15.96 -6.78 -4.70
N VAL A 30 15.70 -5.76 -5.51
CA VAL A 30 15.59 -4.37 -5.02
C VAL A 30 14.40 -4.22 -4.07
N THR A 31 13.25 -4.81 -4.40
CA THR A 31 12.06 -4.74 -3.54
C THR A 31 12.24 -5.51 -2.23
N LEU A 32 12.93 -6.66 -2.26
CA LEU A 32 13.35 -7.37 -1.04
C LEU A 32 14.27 -6.52 -0.16
N ALA A 33 15.27 -5.87 -0.76
CA ALA A 33 16.21 -5.02 -0.01
C ALA A 33 15.49 -3.84 0.68
N LEU A 34 14.49 -3.25 0.02
CA LEU A 34 13.70 -2.16 0.59
C LEU A 34 12.76 -2.60 1.73
N LEU A 35 12.43 -3.88 1.79
CA LEU A 35 11.61 -4.48 2.84
C LEU A 35 12.41 -4.95 4.06
N TYR A 36 13.67 -4.52 4.24
CA TYR A 36 14.56 -4.99 5.31
C TYR A 36 13.96 -4.98 6.73
N LYS A 37 12.99 -4.09 7.01
CA LYS A 37 12.30 -4.02 8.30
C LYS A 37 11.33 -5.18 8.56
N ARG A 38 10.94 -5.91 7.52
CA ARG A 38 9.96 -7.01 7.55
C ARG A 38 10.63 -8.34 7.21
N ILE A 39 11.65 -8.70 7.99
CA ILE A 39 12.51 -9.89 7.78
C ILE A 39 11.68 -11.16 7.57
N TRP A 40 10.58 -11.35 8.31
CA TRP A 40 9.71 -12.52 8.16
C TRP A 40 9.08 -12.64 6.77
N ILE A 41 8.68 -11.52 6.16
CA ILE A 41 8.13 -11.52 4.80
C ILE A 41 9.21 -11.94 3.81
N ILE A 42 10.41 -11.37 3.93
CA ILE A 42 11.57 -11.71 3.10
C ILE A 42 11.87 -13.21 3.16
N VAL A 43 11.94 -13.78 4.36
CA VAL A 43 12.25 -15.22 4.55
C VAL A 43 11.18 -16.08 3.88
N ILE A 44 9.91 -15.74 4.05
CA ILE A 44 8.79 -16.47 3.44
C ILE A 44 8.86 -16.39 1.91
N GLU A 45 9.08 -15.20 1.34
CA GLU A 45 9.17 -15.03 -0.11
C GLU A 45 10.36 -15.76 -0.72
N VAL A 46 11.52 -15.73 -0.07
CA VAL A 46 12.70 -16.48 -0.53
C VAL A 46 12.45 -17.98 -0.45
N ALA A 47 11.84 -18.47 0.63
CA ALA A 47 11.48 -19.87 0.76
C ALA A 47 10.51 -20.32 -0.34
N ILE A 48 9.45 -19.53 -0.59
CA ILE A 48 8.49 -19.83 -1.66
C ILE A 48 9.16 -19.72 -3.04
N GLY A 49 10.06 -18.76 -3.26
CA GLY A 49 10.83 -18.62 -4.49
C GLY A 49 11.66 -19.87 -4.79
N ILE A 50 12.43 -20.35 -3.81
CA ILE A 50 13.24 -21.58 -3.96
C ILE A 50 12.35 -22.79 -4.21
N LEU A 51 11.28 -22.94 -3.43
CA LEU A 51 10.37 -24.09 -3.53
C LEU A 51 9.62 -24.09 -4.87
N SER A 52 9.20 -22.92 -5.35
CA SER A 52 8.60 -22.73 -6.67
C SER A 52 9.59 -23.10 -7.79
N PHE A 53 10.85 -22.67 -7.69
CA PHE A 53 11.89 -23.03 -8.66
C PHE A 53 12.11 -24.54 -8.72
N LEU A 54 12.21 -25.22 -7.57
CA LEU A 54 12.42 -26.67 -7.52
C LEU A 54 11.24 -27.45 -8.12
N ILE A 55 10.00 -27.09 -7.75
CA ILE A 55 8.79 -27.75 -8.26
C ILE A 55 8.64 -27.52 -9.77
N LEU A 56 8.80 -26.28 -10.23
CA LEU A 56 8.67 -25.95 -11.65
C LEU A 56 9.82 -26.54 -12.48
N GLY A 57 11.02 -26.63 -11.91
CA GLY A 57 12.15 -27.33 -12.50
C GLY A 57 11.87 -28.81 -12.69
N PHE A 58 11.38 -29.48 -11.66
CA PHE A 58 10.99 -30.90 -11.73
C PHE A 58 9.89 -31.16 -12.75
N LEU A 59 8.91 -30.25 -12.87
CA LEU A 59 7.81 -30.35 -13.84
C LEU A 59 8.18 -29.91 -15.26
N GLY A 60 9.42 -29.44 -15.50
CA GLY A 60 9.86 -28.90 -16.79
C GLY A 60 9.17 -27.58 -17.19
N LYS A 61 8.52 -26.89 -16.25
CA LYS A 61 7.74 -25.65 -16.47
C LYS A 61 8.43 -24.40 -15.91
N ILE A 62 9.75 -24.32 -16.05
CA ILE A 62 10.58 -23.21 -15.51
C ILE A 62 10.13 -21.84 -16.04
N PHE A 63 9.59 -21.78 -17.26
CA PHE A 63 9.06 -20.53 -17.85
C PHE A 63 7.94 -19.89 -17.03
N ILE A 64 7.29 -20.61 -16.11
CA ILE A 64 6.26 -20.08 -15.20
C ILE A 64 6.89 -19.31 -14.02
N TYR A 65 8.15 -19.62 -13.67
CA TYR A 65 8.82 -19.08 -12.48
C TYR A 65 8.93 -17.55 -12.50
N GLN A 66 9.10 -16.95 -13.69
CA GLN A 66 9.11 -15.51 -13.87
C GLN A 66 7.83 -14.83 -13.32
N TYR A 67 6.67 -15.48 -13.41
CA TYR A 67 5.41 -14.93 -12.90
C TYR A 67 5.35 -14.95 -11.38
N THR A 68 5.98 -15.93 -10.73
CA THR A 68 6.08 -15.98 -9.26
C THR A 68 6.88 -14.78 -8.74
N LEU A 69 8.05 -14.51 -9.33
CA LEU A 69 8.90 -13.38 -8.90
C LEU A 69 8.30 -12.02 -9.27
N ARG A 70 7.60 -11.92 -10.41
CA ARG A 70 6.80 -10.73 -10.77
C ARG A 70 5.71 -10.47 -9.74
N ALA A 71 4.97 -11.50 -9.33
CA ALA A 71 3.92 -11.35 -8.33
C ALA A 71 4.49 -10.84 -6.99
N PHE A 72 5.60 -11.41 -6.50
CA PHE A 72 6.24 -10.93 -5.28
C PHE A 72 6.75 -9.50 -5.42
N SER A 73 7.38 -9.14 -6.54
CA SER A 73 7.81 -7.75 -6.78
C SER A 73 6.65 -6.76 -6.67
N ILE A 74 5.47 -7.10 -7.22
CA ILE A 74 4.27 -6.26 -7.16
C ILE A 74 3.71 -6.17 -5.73
N VAL A 75 3.63 -7.30 -5.02
CA VAL A 75 3.20 -7.33 -3.61
C VAL A 75 4.15 -6.48 -2.76
N ASN A 76 5.45 -6.58 -3.00
CA ASN A 76 6.45 -5.81 -2.27
C ASN A 76 6.37 -4.32 -2.54
N VAL A 77 6.17 -3.91 -3.80
CA VAL A 77 5.92 -2.51 -4.15
C VAL A 77 4.69 -1.98 -3.40
N PHE A 78 3.63 -2.77 -3.29
CA PHE A 78 2.44 -2.39 -2.51
C PHE A 78 2.77 -2.20 -1.02
N LEU A 79 3.51 -3.14 -0.40
CA LEU A 79 3.92 -3.03 1.00
C LEU A 79 4.82 -1.82 1.25
N ILE A 80 5.81 -1.59 0.39
CA ILE A 80 6.72 -0.44 0.43
C ILE A 80 5.92 0.85 0.27
N SER A 81 5.00 0.91 -0.70
CA SER A 81 4.15 2.08 -0.91
C SER A 81 3.32 2.40 0.32
N SER A 82 2.71 1.40 0.95
CA SER A 82 1.94 1.57 2.19
C SER A 82 2.78 2.13 3.35
N ASP A 83 4.01 1.63 3.52
CA ASP A 83 4.88 2.00 4.63
C ASP A 83 5.49 3.40 4.46
N TYR A 84 5.93 3.75 3.25
CA TYR A 84 6.67 4.99 2.99
C TYR A 84 5.78 6.15 2.53
N THR A 85 4.54 5.93 2.10
CA THR A 85 3.65 7.02 1.64
C THR A 85 3.28 7.98 2.77
N ASP A 86 3.52 9.27 2.53
CA ASP A 86 2.85 10.33 3.25
C ASP A 86 1.40 10.48 2.75
N LYS A 87 0.44 10.13 3.60
CA LYS A 87 -0.98 10.16 3.22
C LYS A 87 -1.46 11.58 2.94
N SER A 88 -0.96 12.60 3.65
CA SER A 88 -1.38 14.00 3.41
C SER A 88 -1.05 14.50 2.01
N SER A 89 0.08 14.06 1.46
CA SER A 89 0.51 14.44 0.11
C SER A 89 -0.40 13.96 -1.03
N ILE A 90 -1.42 13.13 -0.75
CA ILE A 90 -2.50 12.81 -1.70
C ILE A 90 -3.24 14.10 -2.12
N ILE A 91 -3.41 15.05 -1.19
CA ILE A 91 -4.05 16.34 -1.47
C ILE A 91 -3.20 17.19 -2.42
N ASP A 92 -1.87 17.08 -2.40
CA ASP A 92 -1.00 17.79 -3.33
C ASP A 92 -1.27 17.39 -4.79
N LEU A 93 -1.62 16.12 -5.02
CA LEU A 93 -1.91 15.58 -6.34
C LEU A 93 -3.37 15.83 -6.77
N PHE A 94 -4.33 15.50 -5.91
CA PHE A 94 -5.75 15.53 -6.25
C PHE A 94 -6.47 16.84 -5.87
N GLY A 95 -5.80 17.74 -5.14
CA GLY A 95 -6.41 18.96 -4.59
C GLY A 95 -7.58 18.65 -3.65
N SER A 96 -8.63 19.47 -3.70
CA SER A 96 -9.85 19.29 -2.91
C SER A 96 -10.56 17.95 -3.15
N LYS A 97 -10.45 17.37 -4.35
CA LYS A 97 -11.02 16.05 -4.67
C LYS A 97 -10.34 14.91 -3.91
N GLY A 98 -9.11 15.11 -3.42
CA GLY A 98 -8.39 14.14 -2.60
C GLY A 98 -8.78 14.13 -1.12
N VAL A 99 -9.52 15.15 -0.66
CA VAL A 99 -9.90 15.30 0.76
C VAL A 99 -10.77 14.14 1.26
N PRO A 100 -11.82 13.68 0.54
CA PRO A 100 -12.61 12.52 0.97
C PRO A 100 -11.76 11.26 1.10
N LEU A 101 -10.81 11.05 0.18
CA LEU A 101 -9.90 9.90 0.21
C LEU A 101 -8.98 9.95 1.43
N LEU A 102 -8.39 11.11 1.74
CA LEU A 102 -7.55 11.28 2.92
C LEU A 102 -8.33 11.01 4.20
N ILE A 103 -9.55 11.54 4.30
CA ILE A 103 -10.43 11.31 5.45
C ILE A 103 -10.69 9.81 5.60
N ALA A 104 -11.10 9.12 4.53
CA ALA A 104 -11.34 7.67 4.58
C ALA A 104 -10.10 6.89 5.05
N LEU A 105 -8.91 7.19 4.51
CA LEU A 105 -7.65 6.55 4.88
C LEU A 105 -7.18 6.84 6.31
N THR A 106 -7.58 7.99 6.86
CA THR A 106 -7.24 8.41 8.22
C THR A 106 -8.17 7.78 9.25
N TYR A 107 -9.46 7.63 8.91
CA TYR A 107 -10.46 7.04 9.80
C TYR A 107 -10.57 5.52 9.69
N TYR A 108 -9.98 4.90 8.65
CA TYR A 108 -9.97 3.44 8.49
C TYR A 108 -9.51 2.68 9.75
N PRO A 109 -8.39 3.04 10.43
CA PRO A 109 -7.99 2.35 11.67
C PRO A 109 -9.04 2.42 12.77
N ARG A 110 -9.71 3.58 12.91
CA ARG A 110 -10.77 3.76 13.90
C ARG A 110 -11.98 2.87 13.59
N PHE A 111 -12.37 2.76 12.33
CA PHE A 111 -13.43 1.82 11.93
C PHE A 111 -13.02 0.37 12.21
N TYR A 112 -11.76 0.02 11.96
CA TYR A 112 -11.24 -1.30 12.28
C TYR A 112 -11.31 -1.62 13.78
N ASP A 113 -10.94 -0.67 14.66
CA ASP A 113 -11.05 -0.83 16.11
C ASP A 113 -12.51 -1.01 16.56
N VAL A 114 -13.44 -0.25 15.98
CA VAL A 114 -14.88 -0.42 16.24
C VAL A 114 -15.33 -1.82 15.83
N MET A 115 -14.93 -2.31 14.66
CA MET A 115 -15.25 -3.66 14.20
C MET A 115 -14.70 -4.73 15.15
N GLN A 116 -13.46 -4.59 15.60
CA GLN A 116 -12.85 -5.52 16.55
C GLN A 116 -13.60 -5.54 17.88
N ASN A 117 -13.97 -4.37 18.41
CA ASN A 117 -14.75 -4.27 19.64
C ASN A 117 -16.13 -4.91 19.49
N VAL A 118 -16.84 -4.63 18.40
CA VAL A 118 -18.14 -5.24 18.11
C VAL A 118 -18.01 -6.76 18.02
N ALA A 119 -17.02 -7.28 17.30
CA ALA A 119 -16.77 -8.71 17.20
C ALA A 119 -16.41 -9.35 18.55
N PHE A 120 -15.60 -8.67 19.37
CA PHE A 120 -15.26 -9.10 20.71
C PHE A 120 -16.50 -9.20 21.61
N TYR A 121 -17.31 -8.14 21.69
CA TYR A 121 -18.52 -8.14 22.51
C TYR A 121 -19.58 -9.13 21.99
N ALA A 122 -19.70 -9.32 20.68
CA ALA A 122 -20.56 -10.34 20.11
C ALA A 122 -20.14 -11.75 20.54
N ARG A 123 -18.82 -12.04 20.52
CA ARG A 123 -18.26 -13.32 20.98
C ARG A 123 -18.52 -13.53 22.47
N VAL A 124 -18.27 -12.52 23.32
CA VAL A 124 -18.55 -12.58 24.77
C VAL A 124 -20.02 -12.86 25.05
N ARG A 125 -20.92 -12.26 24.28
CA ARG A 125 -22.38 -12.43 24.42
C ARG A 125 -22.93 -13.66 23.69
N LYS A 126 -22.08 -14.54 23.14
CA LYS A 126 -22.47 -15.71 22.34
C LYS A 126 -23.44 -15.39 21.19
N ILE A 127 -23.34 -14.18 20.64
CA ILE A 127 -24.08 -13.78 19.45
C ILE A 127 -23.40 -14.44 18.26
N ASN A 128 -24.18 -15.08 17.39
CA ASN A 128 -23.64 -15.71 16.19
C ASN A 128 -23.04 -14.63 15.28
N LEU A 129 -21.78 -14.78 14.89
CA LEU A 129 -21.09 -13.84 14.01
C LEU A 129 -21.70 -13.80 12.60
N LEU A 130 -22.52 -14.79 12.25
CA LEU A 130 -23.29 -14.84 11.01
C LEU A 130 -24.59 -14.03 11.06
N ASP A 131 -25.02 -13.57 12.25
CA ASP A 131 -26.16 -12.66 12.38
C ASP A 131 -25.74 -11.21 12.04
N LEU A 132 -25.62 -10.97 10.73
CA LEU A 132 -25.16 -9.70 10.17
C LEU A 132 -25.99 -8.52 10.65
N LYS A 133 -27.30 -8.68 10.89
CA LYS A 133 -28.15 -7.56 11.34
C LYS A 133 -27.70 -7.04 12.71
N ARG A 134 -27.41 -7.93 13.66
CA ARG A 134 -26.99 -7.54 15.01
C ARG A 134 -25.60 -6.92 15.06
N LEU A 135 -24.72 -7.31 14.12
CA LEU A 135 -23.38 -6.74 14.01
C LEU A 135 -23.39 -5.41 13.26
N LEU A 136 -24.14 -5.30 12.16
CA LEU A 136 -24.16 -4.13 11.29
C LEU A 136 -24.75 -2.91 11.97
N VAL A 137 -25.82 -3.06 12.77
CA VAL A 137 -26.47 -1.93 13.44
C VAL A 137 -25.48 -1.09 14.27
N PRO A 138 -24.70 -1.64 15.23
CA PRO A 138 -23.75 -0.84 16.00
C PRO A 138 -22.63 -0.24 15.14
N ILE A 139 -22.20 -0.94 14.08
CA ILE A 139 -21.20 -0.42 13.14
C ILE A 139 -21.73 0.80 12.38
N ILE A 140 -22.96 0.71 11.85
CA ILE A 140 -23.61 1.80 11.12
C ILE A 140 -23.81 3.00 12.05
N VAL A 141 -24.31 2.78 13.26
CA VAL A 141 -24.54 3.86 14.24
C VAL A 141 -23.24 4.59 14.57
N GLU A 142 -22.16 3.86 14.86
CA GLU A 142 -20.87 4.47 15.16
C GLU A 142 -20.30 5.20 13.93
N THR A 143 -20.52 4.67 12.73
CA THR A 143 -20.12 5.31 11.47
C THR A 143 -20.85 6.62 11.23
N VAL A 144 -22.16 6.65 11.44
CA VAL A 144 -22.97 7.88 11.33
C VAL A 144 -22.52 8.91 12.36
N LYS A 145 -22.27 8.50 13.62
CA LYS A 145 -21.77 9.39 14.66
C LYS A 145 -20.40 9.98 14.34
N ILE A 146 -19.51 9.19 13.75
CA ILE A 146 -18.20 9.67 13.28
C ILE A 146 -18.39 10.68 12.15
N ALA A 147 -19.24 10.38 11.17
CA ALA A 147 -19.53 11.26 10.05
C ALA A 147 -20.12 12.61 10.50
N ASP A 148 -21.03 12.60 11.48
CA ASP A 148 -21.63 13.82 12.04
C ASP A 148 -20.58 14.69 12.76
N ASN A 149 -19.74 14.08 13.61
CA ASN A 149 -18.63 14.79 14.26
C ASN A 149 -17.64 15.37 13.24
N LEU A 150 -17.35 14.63 12.17
CA LEU A 150 -16.54 15.12 11.05
C LEU A 150 -17.22 16.30 10.36
N TYR A 151 -18.51 16.19 10.07
CA TYR A 151 -19.27 17.26 9.44
C TYR A 151 -19.21 18.53 10.28
N VAL A 152 -19.43 18.47 11.59
CA VAL A 152 -19.33 19.62 12.50
C VAL A 152 -17.90 20.19 12.55
N ALA A 153 -16.88 19.35 12.69
CA ALA A 153 -15.49 19.80 12.76
C ALA A 153 -15.00 20.42 11.45
N TYR A 154 -15.44 19.87 10.31
CA TYR A 154 -15.04 20.34 9.00
C TYR A 154 -15.89 21.49 8.50
N THR A 155 -17.17 21.60 8.84
CA THR A 155 -17.98 22.78 8.48
C THR A 155 -17.37 24.04 9.08
N VAL A 156 -16.92 24.01 10.34
CA VAL A 156 -16.19 25.13 10.97
C VAL A 156 -14.88 25.46 10.25
N LYS A 157 -14.24 24.49 9.57
CA LYS A 157 -12.93 24.65 8.90
C LYS A 157 -13.00 24.84 7.37
N LEU A 158 -14.08 24.40 6.71
CA LEU A 158 -14.30 24.35 5.24
C LEU A 158 -15.31 25.37 4.74
N PHE A 159 -16.11 26.02 5.59
CA PHE A 159 -16.92 27.17 5.15
C PHE A 159 -16.07 28.42 4.84
N GLY A 160 -14.76 28.38 5.07
CA GLY A 160 -13.79 29.27 4.42
C GLY A 160 -13.35 28.71 3.06
N GLN A 161 -13.14 29.56 2.05
CA GLN A 161 -12.65 29.13 0.73
C GLN A 161 -11.39 28.26 0.88
N TYR A 162 -11.48 26.97 0.51
CA TYR A 162 -10.35 26.04 0.55
C TYR A 162 -9.33 26.39 -0.55
N SER A 163 -8.43 27.32 -0.24
CA SER A 163 -7.31 27.71 -1.11
C SER A 163 -6.07 26.91 -0.73
N TYR A 164 -5.99 25.67 -1.20
CA TYR A 164 -4.80 24.84 -1.02
C TYR A 164 -3.80 25.05 -2.17
N ARG A 165 -2.61 25.58 -1.87
CA ARG A 165 -1.50 25.65 -2.82
C ARG A 165 -0.82 24.28 -2.89
N ARG A 166 -0.96 23.61 -4.03
CA ARG A 166 -0.29 22.32 -4.30
C ARG A 166 1.22 22.44 -4.16
N ASN A 167 1.84 21.56 -3.38
CA ASN A 167 3.30 21.52 -3.26
C ASN A 167 3.88 20.26 -3.91
N LEU A 168 4.15 20.35 -5.21
CA LEU A 168 4.71 19.25 -6.00
C LEU A 168 6.24 19.22 -6.01
N LYS A 169 6.92 20.14 -5.31
CA LYS A 169 8.39 20.19 -5.33
C LYS A 169 8.97 18.97 -4.57
N PRO A 170 9.99 18.27 -5.11
CA PRO A 170 10.59 17.12 -4.43
C PRO A 170 11.34 17.58 -3.17
N SER A 171 11.16 16.83 -2.09
CA SER A 171 12.04 16.87 -0.93
C SER A 171 13.27 15.99 -1.17
N ARG A 172 14.28 16.11 -0.30
CA ARG A 172 15.47 15.22 -0.37
C ARG A 172 15.09 13.75 -0.19
N GLU A 173 14.08 13.47 0.63
CA GLU A 173 13.58 12.11 0.87
C GLU A 173 12.90 11.53 -0.38
N ASP A 174 12.22 12.38 -1.16
CA ASP A 174 11.52 11.99 -2.39
C ASP A 174 12.45 11.57 -3.52
N LEU A 175 13.70 12.06 -3.52
CA LEU A 175 14.71 11.72 -4.53
C LEU A 175 15.21 10.28 -4.38
N ILE A 176 15.19 9.72 -3.17
CA ILE A 176 15.69 8.38 -2.89
C ILE A 176 14.94 7.30 -3.69
N PRO A 177 13.60 7.17 -3.59
CA PRO A 177 12.87 6.17 -4.36
C PRO A 177 12.96 6.43 -5.87
N LEU A 178 13.07 7.68 -6.29
CA LEU A 178 13.24 8.04 -7.70
C LEU A 178 14.58 7.51 -8.24
N LEU A 179 15.68 7.76 -7.51
CA LEU A 179 17.00 7.26 -7.84
C LEU A 179 17.04 5.72 -7.84
N ILE A 180 16.42 5.07 -6.85
CA ILE A 180 16.36 3.61 -6.80
C ILE A 180 15.59 3.05 -7.98
N GLY A 181 14.42 3.62 -8.32
CA GLY A 181 13.63 3.19 -9.47
C GLY A 181 14.40 3.30 -10.79
N VAL A 182 15.10 4.42 -11.01
CA VAL A 182 15.93 4.65 -12.20
C VAL A 182 17.14 3.72 -12.22
N ALA A 183 17.85 3.58 -11.10
CA ALA A 183 18.99 2.67 -11.00
C ALA A 183 18.59 1.22 -11.27
N THR A 184 17.42 0.79 -10.77
CA THR A 184 16.86 -0.54 -11.04
C THR A 184 16.60 -0.72 -12.54
N LEU A 185 16.02 0.28 -13.21
CA LEU A 185 15.80 0.23 -14.67
C LEU A 185 17.10 0.14 -15.45
N CYS A 186 18.10 0.96 -15.12
CA CYS A 186 19.41 0.91 -15.74
C CYS A 186 20.08 -0.45 -15.53
N LEU A 187 20.04 -1.00 -14.31
CA LEU A 187 20.59 -2.32 -14.01
C LEU A 187 19.89 -3.41 -14.81
N SER A 188 18.56 -3.38 -14.91
CA SER A 188 17.81 -4.36 -15.69
C SER A 188 18.12 -4.30 -17.18
N LEU A 189 18.31 -3.10 -17.72
CA LEU A 189 18.72 -2.91 -19.12
C LEU A 189 20.13 -3.41 -19.39
N VAL A 190 21.08 -3.12 -18.50
CA VAL A 190 22.49 -3.50 -18.67
C VAL A 190 22.69 -5.00 -18.51
N LEU A 191 22.05 -5.58 -17.49
CA LEU A 191 22.27 -6.98 -17.15
C LEU A 191 21.55 -7.91 -18.13
N ASN A 192 20.41 -7.51 -18.72
CA ASN A 192 19.69 -8.25 -19.77
C ASN A 192 19.71 -9.80 -19.60
N ILE A 193 19.55 -10.25 -18.35
CA ILE A 193 19.44 -11.66 -17.93
C ILE A 193 17.98 -12.08 -17.93
#